data_AF-A0A6C2UIG4-F1
#
_entry.id   AF-A0A6C2UIG4-F1
#
_cell.length_a   1.000
_cell.length_b   1.000
_cell.length_c   1.000
_cell.angle_alpha   90.00
_cell.angle_beta   90.00
_cell.angle_gamma   90.00
#
_symmetry.space_group_name_H-M   'P 1'
#
loop_
_entity.id
_entity.type
_entity.pdbx_description
1 polymer ?
#
loop_
_entity_poly.entity_id
_entity_poly.type
_entity_poly.pdbx_seq_one_letter_code
_entity_poly.pdbx_strand_id
1 'polypeptide(L)' 'MSDHHRITKRCPVCFSRDIDVLLTQRDGIWACVKCSFNGTEAEIRGMYRDIQKKYHGMIERYTLEDQRKL' A
#
# COMPACT_ATOMS: atom_id res chain seq x y z
N MET A 1 28.77 -14.45 -1.36
CA MET A 1 28.17 -13.23 -1.95
C MET A 1 26.92 -12.96 -1.15
N SER A 2 26.94 -11.94 -0.28
CA SER A 2 25.85 -11.67 0.65
C SER A 2 24.63 -11.15 -0.13
N ASP A 3 23.62 -12.02 -0.27
CA ASP A 3 22.28 -11.65 -0.71
C ASP A 3 21.65 -10.75 0.35
N HIS A 4 22.04 -9.47 0.35
CA HIS A 4 21.33 -8.44 1.08
C HIS A 4 19.98 -8.27 0.39
N HIS A 5 18.96 -8.94 0.91
CA HIS A 5 17.57 -8.81 0.54
C HIS A 5 17.18 -7.33 0.61
N ARG A 6 17.32 -6.61 -0.50
CA ARG A 6 16.98 -5.18 -0.58
C ARG A 6 15.49 -5.09 -0.36
N ILE A 7 15.08 -4.63 0.83
CA ILE A 7 13.68 -4.49 1.19
C ILE A 7 13.05 -3.51 0.18
N THR A 8 12.26 -4.03 -0.75
CA THR A 8 11.50 -3.23 -1.71
C THR A 8 10.09 -3.00 -1.15
N LYS A 9 9.52 -1.83 -1.43
CA LYS A 9 8.16 -1.46 -1.02
C LYS A 9 7.28 -1.39 -2.26
N ARG A 10 5.99 -1.71 -2.11
CA ARG A 10 5.00 -1.55 -3.18
C ARG A 10 4.52 -0.10 -3.25
N CYS A 11 4.23 0.38 -4.44
CA CYS A 11 3.65 1.71 -4.60
C CYS A 11 2.22 1.71 -4.03
N PRO A 12 1.91 2.52 -3.00
CA PRO A 12 0.56 2.52 -2.42
C PRO A 12 -0.50 3.00 -3.41
N VAL A 13 -0.14 3.92 -4.31
CA VAL A 13 -1.07 4.44 -5.34
C VAL A 13 -1.40 3.38 -6.38
N CYS A 14 -0.39 2.69 -6.93
CA CYS A 14 -0.63 1.60 -7.91
C CYS A 14 -1.35 0.43 -7.25
N PHE A 15 -0.95 0.08 -6.02
CA PHE A 15 -1.54 -1.04 -5.29
C PHE A 15 -3.01 -0.81 -4.96
N SER A 16 -3.42 0.44 -4.66
CA SER A 16 -4.84 0.78 -4.47
C SER A 16 -5.70 0.61 -5.72
N ARG A 17 -5.07 0.42 -6.89
CA ARG A 17 -5.70 0.14 -8.19
C ARG A 17 -5.43 -1.29 -8.65
N ASP A 18 -5.08 -2.19 -7.73
CA ASP A 18 -4.76 -3.59 -7.96
C ASP A 18 -3.57 -3.83 -8.90
N ILE A 19 -2.66 -2.85 -9.03
CA ILE A 19 -1.45 -2.97 -9.83
C ILE A 19 -0.24 -3.02 -8.90
N ASP A 20 0.50 -4.13 -8.94
CA ASP A 20 1.71 -4.28 -8.13
C ASP A 20 2.93 -3.66 -8.84
N VAL A 21 3.52 -2.63 -8.22
CA VAL A 21 4.73 -1.95 -8.71
C VAL A 21 5.67 -1.75 -7.54
N LEU A 22 6.90 -2.20 -7.68
CA LEU A 22 7.95 -1.96 -6.69
C LEU A 22 8.51 -0.53 -6.81
N LEU A 23 8.72 0.09 -5.66
CA LEU A 23 9.33 1.40 -5.53
C LEU A 23 10.86 1.29 -5.56
N THR A 24 11.50 2.28 -6.17
CA THR A 24 12.95 2.47 -6.08
C THR A 24 13.23 3.43 -4.94
N GLN A 25 14.27 3.14 -4.14
CA GLN A 25 14.70 4.01 -3.04
C GLN A 25 16.01 4.70 -3.39
N ARG A 26 16.06 6.00 -3.12
CA ARG A 26 17.23 6.86 -3.23
C ARG A 26 17.15 7.93 -2.15
N ASP A 27 18.21 8.06 -1.34
CA ASP A 27 18.35 9.13 -0.35
C ASP A 27 17.15 9.26 0.62
N GLY A 28 16.57 8.13 1.03
CA GLY A 28 15.41 8.10 1.94
C GLY A 28 14.04 8.35 1.28
N ILE A 29 14.03 8.72 0.00
CA ILE A 29 12.83 8.91 -0.81
C ILE A 29 12.57 7.66 -1.64
N TRP A 30 11.30 7.27 -1.71
CA TRP A 30 10.80 6.16 -2.49
C TRP A 30 10.00 6.68 -3.68
N ALA A 31 10.37 6.27 -4.88
CA ALA A 31 9.77 6.73 -6.12
C ALA A 31 9.13 5.58 -6.90
N CYS A 32 7.98 5.84 -7.53
CA CYS A 32 7.30 4.91 -8.42
C CYS A 32 7.59 5.25 -9.88
N VAL A 33 8.06 4.26 -10.64
CA VAL A 33 8.33 4.39 -12.08
C VAL A 33 7.06 4.46 -12.95
N LYS A 34 5.89 4.09 -12.40
CA LYS A 34 4.63 4.00 -13.16
C LYS A 34 3.72 5.21 -12.98
N CYS A 35 3.55 5.68 -11.74
CA CYS A 35 2.58 6.73 -11.41
C CYS A 35 3.19 8.02 -10.87
N SER A 36 4.53 8.14 -10.92
CA SER A 36 5.28 9.30 -10.44
C SER A 36 5.08 9.66 -8.96
N PHE A 37 4.54 8.73 -8.15
CA PHE A 37 4.51 8.85 -6.70
C PHE A 37 5.93 9.00 -6.16
N ASN A 38 6.14 9.95 -5.25
CA ASN A 38 7.36 10.15 -4.48
C ASN A 38 6.99 10.38 -3.03
N GLY A 39 7.66 9.71 -2.10
CA GLY A 39 7.39 9.89 -0.68
C GLY A 39 8.38 9.18 0.23
N THR A 40 8.32 9.52 1.50
CA THR A 40 9.07 8.90 2.59
C THR A 40 8.49 7.53 2.96
N GLU A 41 9.26 6.73 3.70
CA GLU A 41 8.75 5.47 4.24
C GLU A 41 7.55 5.65 5.19
N ALA A 42 7.52 6.74 5.96
CA ALA A 42 6.44 7.03 6.89
C ALA A 42 5.11 7.27 6.15
N GLU A 43 5.16 8.04 5.06
CA GLU A 43 3.99 8.29 4.19
C GLU A 43 3.49 7.01 3.55
N ILE A 44 4.39 6.17 3.01
CA ILE A 44 4.02 4.87 2.44
C ILE A 44 3.31 4.00 3.48
N ARG A 45 3.85 3.91 4.69
CA ARG A 45 3.22 3.14 5.78
C ARG A 45 1.87 3.72 6.18
N GLY A 46 1.69 5.03 6.13
CA GLY A 46 0.40 5.69 6.30
C GLY A 46 -0.62 5.22 5.27
N MET A 47 -0.26 5.32 4.00
CA MET A 47 -1.15 4.93 2.90
C MET A 47 -1.48 3.42 2.93
N TYR A 48 -0.54 2.56 3.32
CA TYR A 48 -0.83 1.14 3.52
C TYR A 48 -1.88 0.90 4.61
N ARG A 49 -1.82 1.64 5.72
CA ARG A 49 -2.85 1.54 6.77
C ARG A 49 -4.21 1.98 6.25
N ASP A 50 -4.25 3.01 5.40
CA ASP A 50 -5.51 3.48 4.82
C ASP A 50 -6.09 2.47 3.82
N ILE A 51 -5.26 1.80 3.02
CA ILE A 51 -5.67 0.69 2.17
C ILE A 51 -6.21 -0.47 3.02
N GLN A 52 -5.52 -0.85 4.09
CA GLN A 52 -5.98 -1.90 5.00
C GLN A 52 -7.34 -1.56 5.61
N LYS A 53 -7.56 -0.31 6.05
CA LYS A 53 -8.87 0.14 6.55
C LYS A 53 -9.95 0.05 5.48
N LYS A 54 -9.67 0.52 4.27
CA LYS A 54 -10.62 0.51 3.14
C LYS A 54 -11.08 -0.90 2.80
N TYR A 55 -10.17 -1.86 2.79
CA TYR A 55 -10.45 -3.24 2.38
C TYR A 55 -10.62 -4.21 3.57
N HIS A 56 -10.77 -3.70 4.80
CA HIS A 56 -10.83 -4.51 6.01
C HIS A 56 -11.92 -5.59 5.95
N GLY A 57 -13.12 -5.21 5.50
CA GLY A 57 -14.27 -6.11 5.36
C GLY A 57 -14.43 -6.75 3.99
N MET A 58 -13.40 -6.74 3.12
CA MET A 58 -13.56 -7.17 1.72
C MET A 58 -13.97 -8.65 1.57
N ILE A 59 -13.61 -9.49 2.53
CA ILE A 59 -13.95 -10.92 2.56
C ILE A 59 -15.27 -11.21 3.29
N GLU A 60 -15.81 -10.23 4.00
CA GLU A 60 -17.01 -10.38 4.82
C GLU A 60 -18.24 -9.90 4.05
N ARG A 61 -19.33 -10.67 4.09
CA ARG A 61 -20.61 -10.26 3.52
C ARG A 61 -21.47 -9.65 4.62
N TYR A 62 -21.60 -8.33 4.63
CA TYR A 62 -22.48 -7.63 5.57
C TYR A 62 -23.95 -7.76 5.19
N THR A 63 -24.76 -8.27 6.11
CA THR A 63 -26.23 -8.26 5.98
C THR A 63 -26.80 -6.87 6.29
N LEU A 64 -28.10 -6.68 6.02
CA LEU A 64 -28.78 -5.44 6.39
C LEU A 64 -28.82 -5.22 7.92
N GLU A 65 -28.82 -6.30 8.71
CA GLU A 65 -28.79 -6.22 10.17
C GLU A 65 -27.42 -5.80 10.69
N ASP A 66 -26.35 -6.27 10.04
CA ASP A 66 -24.98 -5.89 10.39
C ASP A 66 -24.73 -4.41 10.09
N GLN A 67 -25.21 -3.92 8.93
CA GLN A 67 -25.08 -2.51 8.55
C GLN A 67 -25.81 -1.56 9.50
N ARG A 68 -26.93 -1.99 10.10
CA ARG A 68 -27.69 -1.19 11.08
C ARG A 68 -27.00 -1.07 12.44
N LYS A 69 -25.99 -1.90 12.73
CA LYS A 69 -25.25 -1.93 13.99
C LYS A 69 -23.93 -1.15 13.94
N LEU A 70 -23.50 -0.74 12.74
CA LEU A 70 -22.34 0.12 12.51
C LEU A 70 -22.68 1.58 12.77
#